data_AF-A0A844EBZ9-F1
#
_entry.id   AF-A0A844EBZ9-F1
#
_cell.length_a   1.000
_cell.length_b   1.000
_cell.length_c   1.000
_cell.angle_alpha   90.00
_cell.angle_beta   90.00
_cell.angle_gamma   90.00
#
_symmetry.space_group_name_H-M   'P 1'
#
loop_
_entity.id
_entity.type
_entity.pdbx_description
1 polymer ?
#
loop_
_entity_poly.entity_id
_entity_poly.type
_entity_poly.pdbx_seq_one_letter_code
_entity_poly.pdbx_strand_id
1 'polypeptide(L)'
;QTDRSQRLTRAILKLFPNSQLKLDLSKAAATSINAKPTLAPNYTNYIYLNDLKPAGSTQVGDDSMWYLSKTAGKPISPRINYIETILNANGYTPSKRESMKNYNIGIASWDGAQDSPKSYFTSPYPSYQLDDSQNNGTLLYLATAK
;
A
#
# COMPACT_ATOMS: atom_id res chain seq x y z
N GLN A 1 15.84 -9.88 -11.24
CA GLN A 1 15.80 -9.31 -9.87
C GLN A 1 14.45 -8.65 -9.67
N THR A 2 13.74 -8.89 -8.57
CA THR A 2 12.42 -8.27 -8.31
C THR A 2 12.62 -6.93 -7.61
N ASP A 3 11.98 -5.88 -8.13
CA ASP A 3 11.98 -4.53 -7.56
C ASP A 3 11.46 -4.52 -6.10
N ARG A 4 11.89 -3.55 -5.28
CA ARG A 4 11.43 -3.41 -3.88
C ARG A 4 9.94 -3.17 -3.79
N SER A 5 9.39 -2.33 -4.67
CA SER A 5 7.94 -2.06 -4.79
C SER A 5 7.14 -3.35 -5.00
N GLN A 6 7.63 -4.23 -5.86
CA GLN A 6 7.03 -5.54 -6.12
C GLN A 6 7.13 -6.48 -4.91
N ARG A 7 8.25 -6.44 -4.17
CA ARG A 7 8.40 -7.22 -2.93
C ARG A 7 7.46 -6.73 -1.83
N LEU A 8 7.31 -5.42 -1.67
CA LEU A 8 6.38 -4.82 -0.72
C LEU A 8 4.93 -5.19 -1.11
N THR A 9 4.58 -5.04 -2.38
CA THR A 9 3.28 -5.44 -2.94
C THR A 9 2.97 -6.90 -2.63
N ARG A 10 3.90 -7.82 -2.89
CA ARG A 10 3.72 -9.25 -2.56
C ARG A 10 3.51 -9.49 -1.08
N ALA A 11 4.19 -8.74 -0.22
CA ALA A 11 4.02 -8.88 1.23
C ALA A 11 2.67 -8.35 1.71
N ILE A 12 2.16 -7.26 1.12
CA ILE A 12 0.81 -6.75 1.40
C ILE A 12 -0.25 -7.74 0.92
N LEU A 13 -0.09 -8.34 -0.26
CA LEU A 13 -1.03 -9.35 -0.78
C LEU A 13 -1.16 -10.56 0.15
N LYS A 14 -0.09 -10.95 0.85
CA LYS A 14 -0.13 -12.04 1.83
C LYS A 14 -1.04 -11.73 3.03
N LEU A 15 -1.32 -10.46 3.33
CA LEU A 15 -2.27 -10.09 4.38
C LEU A 15 -3.72 -10.34 3.96
N PHE A 16 -3.99 -10.46 2.65
CA PHE A 16 -5.32 -10.66 2.05
C PHE A 16 -5.32 -11.89 1.12
N PRO A 17 -5.13 -13.10 1.68
CA PRO A 17 -4.80 -14.29 0.90
C PRO A 17 -5.87 -14.70 -0.12
N ASN A 18 -7.13 -14.29 0.08
CA ASN A 18 -8.25 -14.64 -0.78
C ASN A 18 -8.72 -13.48 -1.67
N SER A 19 -8.08 -12.30 -1.60
CA SER A 19 -8.42 -11.16 -2.44
C SER A 19 -7.57 -11.14 -3.71
N GLN A 20 -8.21 -11.00 -4.87
CA GLN A 20 -7.51 -11.01 -6.15
C GLN A 20 -6.93 -9.62 -6.47
N LEU A 21 -5.65 -9.54 -6.81
CA LEU A 21 -5.04 -8.30 -7.32
C LEU A 21 -5.64 -7.94 -8.69
N LYS A 22 -6.08 -6.69 -8.87
CA LYS A 22 -6.65 -6.20 -10.12
C LYS A 22 -5.95 -4.93 -10.60
N LEU A 23 -5.51 -4.95 -11.87
CA LEU A 23 -4.72 -3.87 -12.46
C LEU A 23 -5.52 -2.57 -12.61
N ASP A 24 -6.78 -2.65 -12.99
CA ASP A 24 -7.67 -1.49 -13.10
C ASP A 24 -7.94 -0.84 -11.73
N LEU A 25 -8.07 -1.64 -10.66
CA LEU A 25 -8.14 -1.14 -9.29
C LEU A 25 -6.81 -0.54 -8.82
N SER A 26 -5.67 -1.11 -9.19
CA SER A 26 -4.34 -0.50 -8.98
C SER A 26 -4.16 0.82 -9.74
N LYS A 27 -4.69 0.95 -10.96
CA LYS A 27 -4.68 2.22 -11.71
C LYS A 27 -5.52 3.28 -11.01
N ALA A 28 -6.73 2.91 -10.57
CA ALA A 28 -7.57 3.79 -9.77
C ALA A 28 -6.88 4.18 -8.45
N ALA A 29 -6.10 3.27 -7.85
CA ALA A 29 -5.30 3.57 -6.68
C ALA A 29 -4.27 4.68 -6.94
N ALA A 30 -3.55 4.59 -8.07
CA ALA A 30 -2.51 5.53 -8.44
C ALA A 30 -3.02 6.94 -8.80
N THR A 31 -4.22 7.05 -9.39
CA THR A 31 -4.81 8.36 -9.78
C THR A 31 -5.38 9.16 -8.60
N SER A 32 -5.34 8.61 -7.40
CA SER A 32 -6.19 9.03 -6.27
C SER A 32 -5.38 9.49 -5.06
N ILE A 33 -4.18 10.03 -5.30
CA ILE A 33 -3.19 10.36 -4.26
C ILE A 33 -3.73 11.28 -3.14
N ASN A 34 -4.84 12.01 -3.33
CA ASN A 34 -5.48 12.82 -2.28
C ASN A 34 -7.02 12.92 -2.36
N ALA A 35 -7.65 12.09 -3.20
CA ALA A 35 -9.10 12.11 -3.40
C ALA A 35 -9.59 10.67 -3.33
N LYS A 36 -10.73 10.41 -2.65
CA LYS A 36 -11.39 9.11 -2.78
C LYS A 36 -11.49 8.80 -4.29
N PRO A 37 -10.96 7.66 -4.78
CA PRO A 37 -10.87 7.36 -6.20
C PRO A 37 -12.16 7.68 -6.89
N THR A 38 -12.04 8.32 -8.05
CA THR A 38 -13.09 8.27 -9.06
C THR A 38 -13.38 6.79 -9.26
N LEU A 39 -14.49 6.33 -8.67
CA LEU A 39 -14.76 4.91 -8.48
C LEU A 39 -14.67 4.23 -9.84
N ALA A 40 -13.71 3.32 -10.01
CA ALA A 40 -13.63 2.49 -11.19
C ALA A 40 -15.02 1.88 -11.48
N PRO A 41 -15.60 2.10 -12.67
CA PRO A 41 -17.02 1.89 -12.91
C PRO A 41 -17.48 0.45 -12.67
N ASN A 42 -16.56 -0.52 -12.67
CA ASN A 42 -16.80 -1.95 -12.51
C ASN A 42 -16.77 -2.44 -11.05
N TYR A 43 -16.55 -1.56 -10.06
CA TYR A 43 -16.46 -1.95 -8.66
C TYR A 43 -17.41 -1.17 -7.75
N THR A 44 -17.68 -1.73 -6.57
CA THR A 44 -18.49 -1.16 -5.50
C THR A 44 -17.92 -1.58 -4.13
N ASN A 45 -18.53 -1.12 -3.03
CA ASN A 45 -18.11 -1.43 -1.65
C ASN A 45 -16.62 -1.14 -1.39
N TYR A 46 -16.20 0.09 -1.71
CA TYR A 46 -14.80 0.48 -1.57
C TYR A 46 -14.39 0.61 -0.10
N ILE A 47 -13.24 0.02 0.22
CA ILE A 47 -12.58 0.11 1.50
C ILE A 47 -11.22 0.78 1.28
N TYR A 48 -11.05 1.92 1.94
CA TYR A 48 -9.84 2.72 1.92
C TYR A 48 -8.92 2.29 3.05
N LEU A 49 -7.87 1.54 2.74
CA LEU A 49 -6.93 1.10 3.77
C LEU A 49 -5.86 2.16 4.09
N ASN A 50 -5.71 3.17 3.21
CA ASN A 50 -4.72 4.24 3.32
C ASN A 50 -4.84 5.02 4.63
N ASP A 51 -6.08 5.36 4.99
CA ASP A 51 -6.38 6.27 6.11
C ASP A 51 -6.51 5.52 7.44
N LEU A 52 -6.35 4.20 7.45
CA LEU A 52 -6.40 3.41 8.67
C LEU A 52 -5.21 3.76 9.55
N LYS A 53 -5.51 4.04 10.81
CA LYS A 53 -4.56 4.47 11.84
C LYS A 53 -4.49 3.45 12.98
N PRO A 54 -3.41 3.44 13.77
CA PRO A 54 -3.39 2.73 15.04
C PRO A 54 -4.57 3.14 15.92
N ALA A 55 -5.10 2.21 16.71
CA ALA A 55 -6.18 2.50 17.64
C ALA A 55 -5.80 3.68 18.56
N GLY A 56 -6.68 4.68 18.64
CA GLY A 56 -6.48 5.88 19.46
C GLY A 56 -5.55 6.94 18.87
N SER A 57 -4.93 6.73 17.69
CA SER A 57 -4.14 7.79 17.05
C SER A 57 -5.04 8.81 16.35
N THR A 58 -4.80 10.08 16.63
CA THR A 58 -5.42 11.23 15.96
C THR A 58 -4.46 11.90 14.96
N GLN A 59 -3.20 11.47 14.90
CA GLN A 59 -2.19 12.09 14.04
C GLN A 59 -2.40 11.66 12.58
N VAL A 60 -2.36 12.63 11.66
CA VAL A 60 -2.48 12.36 10.22
C VAL A 60 -1.32 11.50 9.71
N GLY A 61 -0.10 11.71 10.21
CA GLY A 61 1.10 10.99 9.76
C GLY A 61 1.28 9.55 10.27
N ASP A 62 0.28 9.03 11.01
CA ASP A 62 0.28 7.66 11.54
C ASP A 62 -0.54 6.68 10.70
N ASP A 63 -1.22 7.16 9.66
CA ASP A 63 -1.98 6.27 8.79
C ASP A 63 -1.08 5.34 7.95
N SER A 64 -1.69 4.32 7.37
CA SER A 64 -0.99 3.28 6.63
C SER A 64 -0.19 3.83 5.45
N MET A 65 -0.74 4.82 4.73
CA MET A 65 -0.09 5.43 3.56
C MET A 65 1.13 6.25 3.97
N TRP A 66 0.99 7.15 4.95
CA TRP A 66 2.08 7.96 5.47
C TRP A 66 3.14 7.11 6.15
N TYR A 67 2.75 6.06 6.86
CA TYR A 67 3.70 5.14 7.46
C TYR A 67 4.54 4.42 6.40
N LEU A 68 3.91 3.89 5.34
CA LEU A 68 4.65 3.23 4.25
C LEU A 68 5.53 4.23 3.49
N SER A 69 5.08 5.48 3.33
CA SER A 69 5.84 6.57 2.72
C SER A 69 7.08 6.94 3.53
N LYS A 70 6.94 7.25 4.83
CA LYS A 70 8.07 7.63 5.71
C LYS A 70 9.07 6.50 5.96
N THR A 71 8.68 5.26 5.68
CA THR A 71 9.51 4.06 5.84
C THR A 71 9.95 3.45 4.51
N ALA A 72 9.73 4.14 3.38
CA ALA A 72 10.26 3.73 2.08
C ALA A 72 11.77 3.47 2.16
N GLY A 73 12.25 2.46 1.42
CA GLY A 73 13.66 2.06 1.46
C GLY A 73 14.11 1.31 2.73
N LYS A 74 13.30 1.21 3.78
CA LYS A 74 13.58 0.37 4.97
C LYS A 74 13.16 -1.10 4.76
N PRO A 75 13.62 -2.05 5.61
CA PRO A 75 13.25 -3.46 5.50
C PRO A 75 11.73 -3.69 5.50
N ILE A 76 11.24 -4.61 4.65
CA ILE A 76 9.81 -4.83 4.41
C ILE A 76 9.10 -5.46 5.62
N SER A 77 9.70 -6.47 6.26
CA SER A 77 9.04 -7.22 7.35
C SER A 77 8.51 -6.34 8.50
N PRO A 78 9.31 -5.45 9.12
CA PRO A 78 8.79 -4.60 10.20
C PRO A 78 7.70 -3.62 9.71
N ARG A 79 7.73 -3.23 8.43
CA ARG A 79 6.70 -2.36 7.85
C ARG A 79 5.38 -3.09 7.71
N ILE A 80 5.41 -4.33 7.23
CA ILE A 80 4.23 -5.18 7.09
C ILE A 80 3.64 -5.55 8.44
N ASN A 81 4.45 -5.87 9.46
CA ASN A 81 3.96 -6.15 10.80
C ASN A 81 3.21 -4.94 11.41
N TYR A 82 3.69 -3.72 11.13
CA TYR A 82 3.01 -2.51 11.56
C TYR A 82 1.67 -2.30 10.84
N ILE A 83 1.64 -2.51 9.51
CA ILE A 83 0.39 -2.48 8.73
C ILE A 83 -0.60 -3.52 9.23
N GLU A 84 -0.14 -4.74 9.54
CA GLU A 84 -0.98 -5.77 10.14
C GLU A 84 -1.56 -5.34 11.49
N THR A 85 -0.76 -4.66 12.33
CA THR A 85 -1.23 -4.13 13.60
C THR A 85 -2.33 -3.09 13.40
N ILE A 86 -2.16 -2.16 12.44
CA ILE A 86 -3.20 -1.19 12.07
C ILE A 86 -4.46 -1.91 11.59
N LEU A 87 -4.34 -2.87 10.68
CA LEU A 87 -5.48 -3.62 10.15
C LEU A 87 -6.26 -4.31 11.28
N ASN A 88 -5.55 -5.01 12.18
CA ASN A 88 -6.16 -5.70 13.31
C ASN A 88 -6.89 -4.72 14.25
N ALA A 89 -6.28 -3.57 14.55
CA ALA A 89 -6.88 -2.53 15.38
C ALA A 89 -8.15 -1.92 14.78
N ASN A 90 -8.30 -1.98 13.45
CA ASN A 90 -9.47 -1.48 12.72
C ASN A 90 -10.47 -2.59 12.36
N GLY A 91 -10.39 -3.76 13.00
CA GLY A 91 -11.33 -4.87 12.81
C GLY A 91 -11.09 -5.74 11.57
N TYR A 92 -10.03 -5.46 10.80
CA TYR A 92 -9.56 -6.33 9.73
C TYR A 92 -8.63 -7.41 10.30
N THR A 93 -9.14 -8.24 11.21
CA THR A 93 -8.41 -9.38 11.77
C THR A 93 -7.96 -10.37 10.69
N PRO A 94 -7.03 -11.31 10.97
CA PRO A 94 -6.66 -12.35 10.02
C PRO A 94 -7.87 -13.11 9.45
N SER A 95 -8.79 -13.55 10.33
CA SER A 95 -10.03 -14.22 9.92
C SER A 95 -10.94 -13.33 9.08
N LYS A 96 -11.03 -12.02 9.38
CA LYS A 96 -11.77 -11.08 8.55
C LYS A 96 -11.14 -10.99 7.16
N ARG A 97 -9.82 -10.81 7.05
CA ARG A 97 -9.11 -10.69 5.75
C ARG A 97 -9.19 -11.98 4.94
N GLU A 98 -9.12 -13.14 5.58
CA GLU A 98 -9.36 -14.44 4.95
C GLU A 98 -10.78 -14.56 4.40
N SER A 99 -11.79 -14.02 5.08
CA SER A 99 -13.18 -14.06 4.61
C SER A 99 -13.45 -13.18 3.36
N MET A 100 -12.53 -12.30 2.98
CA MET A 100 -12.70 -11.31 1.89
C MET A 100 -12.50 -11.89 0.48
N LYS A 101 -13.01 -13.11 0.23
CA LYS A 101 -12.90 -13.82 -1.05
C LYS A 101 -13.57 -13.11 -2.24
N ASN A 102 -14.56 -12.27 -1.97
CA ASN A 102 -15.29 -11.48 -2.97
C ASN A 102 -14.72 -10.07 -3.18
N TYR A 103 -13.70 -9.69 -2.40
CA TYR A 103 -13.01 -8.42 -2.58
C TYR A 103 -11.79 -8.60 -3.47
N ASN A 104 -11.62 -7.64 -4.38
CA ASN A 104 -10.42 -7.44 -5.15
C ASN A 104 -9.56 -6.38 -4.48
N ILE A 105 -8.24 -6.49 -4.62
CA ILE A 105 -7.27 -5.54 -4.07
C ILE A 105 -6.57 -4.76 -5.19
N GLY A 106 -6.43 -3.46 -5.01
CA GLY A 106 -5.63 -2.57 -5.83
C GLY A 106 -4.48 -2.00 -5.01
N ILE A 107 -3.28 -2.09 -5.56
CA ILE A 107 -2.04 -1.61 -4.94
C ILE A 107 -1.30 -0.74 -5.94
N ALA A 108 -0.99 0.50 -5.56
CA ALA A 108 -0.01 1.35 -6.23
C ALA A 108 1.12 1.61 -5.23
N SER A 109 2.33 1.16 -5.55
CA SER A 109 3.48 1.24 -4.64
C SER A 109 4.70 1.72 -5.39
N TRP A 110 5.30 2.80 -4.90
CA TRP A 110 6.53 3.36 -5.44
C TRP A 110 7.75 3.00 -4.58
N ASP A 111 7.56 2.74 -3.27
CA ASP A 111 8.53 2.20 -2.30
C ASP A 111 9.99 2.68 -2.42
N GLY A 112 10.19 3.97 -2.72
CA GLY A 112 11.52 4.56 -2.89
C GLY A 112 12.27 4.07 -4.13
N ALA A 113 11.57 3.46 -5.10
CA ALA A 113 12.12 3.13 -6.42
C ALA A 113 12.44 4.39 -7.26
N GLN A 114 11.95 5.57 -6.85
CA GLN A 114 12.14 6.85 -7.52
C GLN A 114 13.10 7.82 -6.80
N ASP A 115 13.58 7.50 -5.59
CA ASP A 115 14.38 8.43 -4.80
C ASP A 115 15.90 8.18 -4.91
N SER A 116 16.66 9.23 -5.24
CA SER A 116 18.13 9.33 -5.14
C SER A 116 18.47 10.55 -4.27
N PRO A 117 19.55 10.55 -3.44
CA PRO A 117 20.92 10.29 -3.87
C PRO A 117 21.57 9.08 -3.17
N LYS A 118 22.72 8.66 -3.71
CA LYS A 118 23.61 7.55 -3.30
C LYS A 118 23.84 7.35 -1.78
N SER A 119 23.54 8.33 -0.94
CA SER A 119 23.84 8.33 0.50
C SER A 119 22.91 7.46 1.36
N TYR A 120 21.76 7.01 0.84
CA TYR A 120 20.77 6.26 1.66
C TYR A 120 20.67 4.76 1.35
N PHE A 121 21.41 4.26 0.34
CA PHE A 121 21.37 2.86 -0.05
C PHE A 121 22.72 2.18 0.22
N THR A 122 22.81 1.40 1.29
CA THR A 122 23.86 0.38 1.49
C THR A 122 23.59 -0.91 0.69
N SER A 123 22.68 -0.85 -0.29
CA SER A 123 22.21 -1.98 -1.11
C SER A 123 22.72 -1.84 -2.55
N PRO A 124 23.12 -2.94 -3.23
CA PRO A 124 23.93 -2.90 -4.47
C PRO A 124 23.19 -2.47 -5.75
N TYR A 125 22.11 -1.68 -5.68
CA TYR A 125 21.29 -1.34 -6.86
C TYR A 125 21.24 0.17 -7.10
N PRO A 126 21.85 0.68 -8.18
CA PRO A 126 21.82 2.10 -8.51
C PRO A 126 20.57 2.45 -9.35
N SER A 127 19.94 3.59 -9.05
CA SER A 127 18.97 4.25 -9.95
C SER A 127 19.60 5.54 -10.51
N TYR A 128 19.52 5.68 -11.83
CA TYR A 128 20.05 6.80 -12.61
C TYR A 128 18.85 7.45 -13.30
N GLN A 129 18.20 8.40 -12.62
CA GLN A 129 17.55 9.59 -13.19
C GLN A 129 16.66 10.24 -12.11
N LEU A 130 16.92 11.53 -11.89
CA LEU A 130 16.19 12.42 -11.01
C LEU A 130 15.07 13.05 -11.84
N ASP A 131 13.82 12.69 -11.55
CA ASP A 131 12.70 13.59 -11.76
C ASP A 131 11.61 13.31 -10.70
N ASP A 132 11.28 14.37 -9.97
CA ASP A 132 10.28 14.53 -8.91
C ASP A 132 10.33 13.69 -7.62
N SER A 133 10.73 14.40 -6.56
CA SER A 133 10.55 14.17 -5.12
C SER A 133 9.10 14.03 -4.65
N GLN A 134 8.21 13.31 -5.35
CA GLN A 134 6.77 13.36 -5.04
C GLN A 134 6.08 12.07 -4.60
N ASN A 135 6.59 10.85 -4.76
CA ASN A 135 5.76 9.68 -4.43
C ASN A 135 6.52 8.51 -3.81
N ASN A 136 6.70 8.52 -2.49
CA ASN A 136 7.10 7.33 -1.72
C ASN A 136 5.93 6.50 -1.20
N GLY A 137 4.71 6.83 -1.63
CA GLY A 137 3.49 6.24 -1.11
C GLY A 137 3.31 4.76 -1.41
N THR A 138 2.42 4.13 -0.65
CA THR A 138 1.76 2.90 -1.09
C THR A 138 0.28 3.06 -0.82
N LEU A 139 -0.52 2.97 -1.87
CA LEU A 139 -1.95 3.15 -1.83
C LEU A 139 -2.65 1.81 -2.01
N LEU A 140 -3.61 1.54 -1.13
CA LEU A 140 -4.25 0.26 -0.89
C LEU A 140 -5.77 0.41 -0.84
N TYR A 141 -6.44 -0.33 -1.72
CA TYR A 141 -7.89 -0.32 -1.84
C TYR A 141 -8.42 -1.74 -1.95
N LEU A 142 -9.55 -2.00 -1.31
CA LEU A 142 -10.35 -3.19 -1.55
C LEU A 142 -11.71 -2.78 -2.12
N ALA A 143 -12.24 -3.56 -3.06
CA ALA A 143 -13.56 -3.34 -3.61
C ALA A 143 -14.16 -4.66 -4.15
N THR A 144 -15.47 -4.78 -4.17
CA THR A 144 -16.16 -5.91 -4.81
C THR A 144 -16.46 -5.57 -6.27
N ALA A 145 -16.38 -6.54 -7.17
CA ALA A 145 -16.87 -6.34 -8.55
C ALA A 145 -18.40 -6.11 -8.53
N LYS A 146 -18.92 -5.36 -9.50
CA LYS A 146 -20.36 -5.21 -9.75
C LYS A 146 -20.94 -6.43 -10.45
#